data_AF-B7P3H9-F1
#
_entry.id   AF-B7P3H9-F1
#
_cell.length_a   1.000
_cell.length_b   1.000
_cell.length_c   1.000
_cell.angle_alpha   90.00
_cell.angle_beta   90.00
_cell.angle_gamma   90.00
#
_symmetry.space_group_name_H-M   'P 1'
#
loop_
_entity.id
_entity.type
_entity.pdbx_description
1 polymer ?
#
loop_
_entity_poly.entity_id
_entity_poly.type
_entity_poly.pdbx_seq_one_letter_code
_entity_poly.pdbx_strand_id
1 'polypeptide(L)'
;MRHRRGHKLEEYAEYLYERCPGLSTVNKIHADLRYIKGIISGKRINHDLPCTEGAGKLCQIWGDLTLWNEFLWLVDAQLLEVTPGVLGVVCLHGEVSAPVYDNILRRHACMLLHWLVKEHRCVKVLELEGTVIPRSHHLFCDALRVSSGLRRLKLRRYYFEDTVSKAIVGAIGSLAMLEELDISKLNLSMDAVIDLASLLTDMKSLRSFSFCDISLVESTAQIFFESLG
;
A
#
# COMPACT_ATOMS: atom_id res chain seq x y z
N MET A 1 30.16 11.87 -9.60
CA MET A 1 29.84 11.61 -8.18
C MET A 1 29.45 10.15 -8.02
N ARG A 2 30.23 9.35 -7.29
CA ARG A 2 29.97 7.91 -7.09
C ARG A 2 28.98 7.76 -5.93
N HIS A 3 27.71 7.47 -6.19
CA HIS A 3 26.80 7.04 -5.13
C HIS A 3 27.34 5.75 -4.49
N ARG A 4 27.59 5.79 -3.18
CA ARG A 4 27.95 4.60 -2.40
C ARG A 4 26.71 3.71 -2.31
N ARG A 5 26.78 2.48 -2.81
CA ARG A 5 25.74 1.46 -2.63
C ARG A 5 25.35 1.38 -1.15
N GLY A 6 24.06 1.50 -0.85
CA GLY A 6 23.52 1.34 0.51
C GLY A 6 23.08 2.62 1.23
N HIS A 7 23.46 3.82 0.76
CA HIS A 7 23.03 5.08 1.41
C HIS A 7 21.51 5.25 1.43
N LYS A 8 20.85 4.89 0.31
CA LYS A 8 19.39 5.00 0.15
C LYS A 8 18.62 4.10 1.14
N LEU A 9 19.20 2.96 1.48
CA LEU A 9 18.62 2.02 2.45
C LEU A 9 18.77 2.52 3.88
N GLU A 10 19.88 3.19 4.21
CA GLU A 10 20.12 3.82 5.52
C GLU A 10 19.13 4.98 5.73
N GLU A 11 19.04 5.91 4.77
CA GLU A 11 18.06 7.01 4.79
C GLU A 11 16.62 6.51 4.95
N TYR A 12 16.27 5.41 4.28
CA TYR A 12 14.95 4.83 4.39
C TYR A 12 14.69 4.19 5.76
N ALA A 13 15.69 3.55 6.37
CA ALA A 13 15.55 2.99 7.70
C ALA A 13 15.34 4.08 8.76
N GLU A 14 16.02 5.21 8.63
CA GLU A 14 15.80 6.41 9.45
C GLU A 14 14.39 6.97 9.22
N TYR A 15 14.00 7.14 7.95
CA TYR A 15 12.66 7.59 7.57
C TYR A 15 11.55 6.74 8.20
N LEU A 16 11.65 5.41 8.12
CA LEU A 16 10.67 4.51 8.71
C LEU A 16 10.65 4.59 10.24
N TYR A 17 11.82 4.72 10.87
CA TYR A 17 11.91 4.85 12.32
C TYR A 17 11.19 6.10 12.84
N GLU A 18 11.30 7.22 12.12
CA GLU A 18 10.65 8.48 12.47
C GLU A 18 9.15 8.49 12.19
N ARG A 19 8.72 7.90 11.06
CA ARG A 19 7.35 8.02 10.54
C ARG A 19 6.42 6.88 10.93
N CYS A 20 6.96 5.71 11.25
CA CYS A 20 6.20 4.49 11.51
C CYS A 20 6.54 3.92 12.89
N PRO A 21 5.85 4.38 13.96
CA PRO A 21 6.14 3.92 15.31
C PRO A 21 5.91 2.40 15.46
N GLY A 22 6.75 1.75 16.27
CA GLY A 22 6.61 0.33 16.62
C GLY A 22 7.28 -0.68 15.68
N LEU A 23 8.01 -0.25 14.64
CA LEU A 23 8.69 -1.17 13.70
C LEU A 23 9.92 -1.88 14.28
N SER A 24 11.02 -1.15 14.50
CA SER A 24 12.25 -1.62 15.13
C SER A 24 13.25 -0.47 15.27
N THR A 25 14.50 -0.74 15.66
CA THR A 25 15.59 0.24 15.59
C THR A 25 16.05 0.44 14.14
N VAL A 26 16.59 1.63 13.82
CA VAL A 26 17.16 1.96 12.49
C VAL A 26 18.12 0.86 12.01
N ASN A 27 19.06 0.44 12.86
CA ASN A 27 20.04 -0.59 12.52
C ASN A 27 19.39 -1.94 12.16
N LYS A 28 18.32 -2.32 12.86
CA LYS A 28 17.60 -3.56 12.59
C LYS A 28 16.81 -3.47 11.29
N ILE A 29 16.10 -2.35 11.04
CA ILE A 29 15.38 -2.11 9.78
C ILE A 29 16.36 -2.17 8.59
N HIS A 30 17.50 -1.46 8.69
CA HIS A 30 18.52 -1.46 7.65
C HIS A 30 19.11 -2.87 7.42
N ALA A 31 19.46 -3.59 8.48
CA ALA A 31 19.98 -4.95 8.37
C ALA A 31 18.95 -5.90 7.73
N ASP A 32 17.71 -5.86 8.20
CA ASP A 32 16.62 -6.67 7.69
C ASP A 32 16.43 -6.45 6.18
N LEU A 33 16.28 -5.20 5.73
CA LEU A 33 16.11 -4.89 4.30
C LEU A 33 17.34 -5.22 3.44
N ARG A 34 18.55 -5.09 3.99
CA ARG A 34 19.81 -5.35 3.27
C ARG A 34 20.08 -6.84 3.08
N TYR A 35 19.63 -7.68 4.02
CA TYR A 35 19.94 -9.10 4.05
C TYR A 35 18.76 -10.01 3.77
N ILE A 36 17.53 -9.48 3.71
CA ILE A 36 16.36 -10.28 3.32
C ILE A 36 16.54 -10.87 1.93
N LYS A 37 16.18 -12.15 1.81
CA LYS A 37 16.25 -12.92 0.57
C LYS A 37 14.88 -13.42 0.20
N GLY A 38 14.62 -13.50 -1.11
CA GLY A 38 13.41 -14.09 -1.65
C GLY A 38 13.31 -15.56 -1.22
N ILE A 39 12.09 -15.97 -0.89
CA ILE A 39 11.81 -17.30 -0.31
C ILE A 39 12.06 -18.45 -1.29
N ILE A 40 12.13 -18.17 -2.60
CA ILE A 40 12.37 -19.19 -3.64
C ILE A 40 13.78 -19.07 -4.20
N SER A 41 14.14 -17.90 -4.72
CA SER A 41 15.40 -17.73 -5.46
C SER A 41 16.60 -17.45 -4.56
N GLY A 42 16.37 -17.08 -3.29
CA GLY A 42 17.43 -16.64 -2.39
C GLY A 42 18.09 -15.31 -2.82
N LYS A 43 17.56 -14.63 -3.83
CA LYS A 43 18.05 -13.34 -4.33
C LYS A 43 17.55 -12.18 -3.46
N ARG A 44 18.17 -11.01 -3.61
CA ARG A 44 17.83 -9.80 -2.84
C ARG A 44 17.31 -8.72 -3.78
N ILE A 45 16.38 -7.91 -3.27
CA ILE A 45 15.90 -6.71 -3.98
C ILE A 45 17.04 -5.70 -4.13
N ASN A 46 17.19 -5.16 -5.35
CA ASN A 46 18.09 -4.06 -5.61
C ASN A 46 17.40 -2.73 -5.29
N HIS A 47 17.62 -2.20 -4.10
CA HIS A 47 17.04 -0.95 -3.63
C HIS A 47 17.63 0.29 -4.34
N ASP A 48 18.76 0.16 -5.02
CA ASP A 48 19.37 1.25 -5.79
C ASP A 48 18.71 1.45 -7.16
N LEU A 49 17.73 0.62 -7.54
CA LEU A 49 17.02 0.70 -8.82
C LEU A 49 16.01 1.86 -8.80
N PRO A 50 16.19 2.93 -9.60
CA PRO A 50 15.24 4.04 -9.64
C PRO A 50 14.03 3.70 -10.50
N CYS A 51 12.91 4.39 -10.27
CA CYS A 51 11.80 4.35 -11.21
C CYS A 51 12.14 5.12 -12.48
N THR A 52 12.04 4.46 -13.64
CA THR A 52 12.35 5.05 -14.96
C THR A 52 11.10 5.37 -15.78
N GLU A 53 9.93 5.36 -15.17
CA GLU A 53 8.68 5.75 -15.85
C GLU A 53 8.74 7.19 -16.34
N GLY A 54 8.28 7.42 -17.58
CA GLY A 54 8.34 8.71 -18.27
C GLY A 54 9.46 8.82 -19.31
N ALA A 55 10.39 7.86 -19.36
CA ALA A 55 11.52 7.86 -20.31
C ALA A 55 11.23 7.13 -21.65
N GLY A 56 9.95 6.95 -22.01
CA GLY A 56 9.55 6.23 -23.22
C GLY A 56 9.85 4.71 -23.20
N LYS A 57 10.22 4.17 -22.05
CA LYS A 57 10.51 2.74 -21.81
C LYS A 57 9.81 2.26 -20.55
N LEU A 58 9.54 0.96 -20.48
CA LEU A 58 9.05 0.32 -19.26
C LEU A 58 10.06 0.49 -18.12
N CYS A 59 9.55 0.58 -16.89
CA CYS A 59 10.39 0.69 -15.71
C CYS A 59 11.26 -0.56 -15.55
N GLN A 60 12.47 -0.45 -15.00
CA GLN A 60 13.35 -1.61 -14.85
C GLN A 60 12.78 -2.70 -13.91
N ILE A 61 11.87 -2.31 -13.01
CA ILE A 61 11.14 -3.23 -12.12
C ILE A 61 10.39 -4.34 -12.87
N TRP A 62 10.02 -4.12 -14.13
CA TRP A 62 9.36 -5.11 -14.96
C TRP A 62 10.24 -6.36 -15.21
N GLY A 63 11.56 -6.22 -15.12
CA GLY A 63 12.49 -7.36 -15.17
C GLY A 63 12.57 -8.16 -13.87
N ASP A 64 12.09 -7.58 -12.75
CA ASP A 64 12.25 -8.15 -11.40
C ASP A 64 10.91 -8.59 -10.78
N LEU A 65 9.81 -8.64 -11.54
CA LEU A 65 8.47 -8.96 -11.03
C LEU A 65 8.43 -10.27 -10.24
N THR A 66 9.07 -11.32 -10.76
CA THR A 66 9.16 -12.62 -10.08
C THR A 66 9.81 -12.49 -8.71
N LEU A 67 10.91 -11.74 -8.62
CA LEU A 67 11.62 -11.55 -7.36
C LEU A 67 10.78 -10.73 -6.37
N TRP A 68 10.12 -9.66 -6.82
CA TRP A 68 9.20 -8.89 -5.97
C TRP A 68 8.05 -9.76 -5.44
N ASN A 69 7.50 -10.64 -6.28
CA ASN A 69 6.41 -11.53 -5.91
C ASN A 69 6.80 -12.54 -4.83
N GLU A 70 8.05 -13.00 -4.79
CA GLU A 70 8.54 -13.85 -3.68
C GLU A 70 8.35 -13.22 -2.29
N PHE A 71 8.35 -11.87 -2.20
CA PHE A 71 8.08 -11.15 -0.96
C PHE A 71 6.61 -10.79 -0.79
N LEU A 72 5.94 -10.35 -1.86
CA LEU A 72 4.55 -9.90 -1.81
C LEU A 72 3.57 -11.04 -1.49
N TRP A 73 3.91 -12.28 -1.83
CA TRP A 73 3.11 -13.45 -1.44
C TRP A 73 3.02 -13.63 0.08
N LEU A 74 3.96 -13.10 0.86
CA LEU A 74 3.89 -13.12 2.33
C LEU A 74 2.76 -12.24 2.89
N VAL A 75 2.26 -11.31 2.07
CA VAL A 75 1.16 -10.38 2.37
C VAL A 75 0.00 -10.54 1.39
N ASP A 76 -0.15 -11.74 0.82
CA ASP A 76 -1.28 -12.13 -0.02
C ASP A 76 -1.46 -11.26 -1.27
N ALA A 77 -0.35 -10.72 -1.79
CA ALA A 77 -0.34 -9.81 -2.93
C ALA A 77 0.65 -10.26 -4.02
N GLN A 78 0.46 -9.73 -5.23
CA GLN A 78 1.37 -9.91 -6.35
C GLN A 78 1.47 -8.64 -7.19
N LEU A 79 2.67 -8.35 -7.66
CA LEU A 79 3.00 -7.31 -8.63
C LEU A 79 2.88 -7.90 -10.04
N LEU A 80 2.02 -7.30 -10.86
CA LEU A 80 1.80 -7.70 -12.25
C LEU A 80 1.33 -6.54 -13.13
N GLU A 81 1.32 -6.78 -14.43
CA GLU A 81 0.65 -5.91 -15.41
C GLU A 81 -0.85 -6.15 -15.41
N VAL A 82 -1.62 -5.21 -14.85
CA VAL A 82 -3.08 -5.34 -14.72
C VAL A 82 -3.76 -5.14 -16.06
N THR A 83 -3.28 -4.16 -16.82
CA THR A 83 -3.62 -3.89 -18.22
C THR A 83 -2.35 -3.42 -18.93
N PRO A 84 -2.27 -3.45 -20.27
CA PRO A 84 -1.07 -3.05 -20.99
C PRO A 84 -0.48 -1.72 -20.50
N GLY A 85 0.77 -1.74 -20.06
CA GLY A 85 1.52 -0.60 -19.52
C GLY A 85 1.19 -0.21 -18.07
N VAL A 86 0.25 -0.88 -17.40
CA VAL A 86 -0.22 -0.52 -16.07
C VAL A 86 0.22 -1.56 -15.05
N LEU A 87 1.22 -1.20 -14.25
CA LEU A 87 1.72 -2.05 -13.17
C LEU A 87 0.86 -1.89 -11.91
N GLY A 88 0.53 -2.99 -11.26
CA GLY A 88 -0.29 -3.02 -10.07
C GLY A 88 0.14 -4.07 -9.07
N VAL A 89 -0.01 -3.75 -7.79
CA VAL A 89 -0.03 -4.73 -6.70
C VAL A 89 -1.47 -5.15 -6.50
N VAL A 90 -1.77 -6.43 -6.67
CA VAL A 90 -3.13 -6.98 -6.54
C VAL A 90 -3.18 -8.17 -5.61
N CYS A 91 -4.33 -8.41 -4.98
CA CYS A 91 -4.54 -9.57 -4.12
C CYS A 91 -4.42 -10.88 -4.91
N LEU A 92 -3.81 -11.88 -4.28
CA LEU A 92 -3.95 -13.26 -4.69
C LEU A 92 -5.37 -13.72 -4.37
N HIS A 93 -6.20 -13.90 -5.40
CA HIS A 93 -7.57 -14.39 -5.24
C HIS A 93 -7.54 -15.91 -5.04
N GLY A 94 -7.82 -16.38 -3.83
CA GLY A 94 -8.00 -17.79 -3.52
C GLY A 94 -8.31 -18.03 -2.05
N GLU A 95 -9.28 -18.92 -1.76
CA GLU A 95 -9.65 -19.37 -0.41
C GLU A 95 -8.57 -20.22 0.28
N VAL A 96 -7.33 -20.17 -0.21
CA VAL A 96 -6.23 -20.85 0.45
C VAL A 96 -5.79 -19.91 1.56
N SER A 97 -6.19 -20.22 2.79
CA SER A 97 -5.57 -19.64 3.99
C SER A 97 -4.07 -19.57 3.76
N ALA A 98 -3.58 -18.36 3.54
CA ALA A 98 -2.16 -18.14 3.32
C ALA A 98 -1.40 -18.86 4.43
N PRO A 99 -0.26 -19.49 4.14
CA PRO A 99 0.56 -20.07 5.17
C PRO A 99 0.71 -19.04 6.30
N VAL A 100 0.64 -19.50 7.55
CA VAL A 100 0.91 -18.65 8.69
C VAL A 100 2.40 -18.33 8.64
N TYR A 101 2.76 -17.33 7.85
CA TYR A 101 4.12 -16.85 7.72
C TYR A 101 4.54 -16.19 9.03
N ASP A 102 5.80 -16.35 9.36
CA ASP A 102 6.42 -15.70 10.51
C ASP A 102 6.13 -14.19 10.50
N ASN A 103 5.78 -13.64 11.66
CA ASN A 103 5.40 -12.22 11.80
C ASN A 103 6.51 -11.26 11.37
N ILE A 104 7.78 -11.67 11.47
CA ILE A 104 8.94 -10.89 11.02
C ILE A 104 8.96 -10.82 9.50
N LEU A 105 8.80 -11.95 8.82
CA LEU A 105 8.78 -12.00 7.35
C LEU A 105 7.63 -11.17 6.77
N ARG A 106 6.43 -11.25 7.38
CA ARG A 106 5.30 -10.41 6.98
C ARG A 106 5.60 -8.92 7.16
N ARG A 107 6.19 -8.53 8.30
CA ARG A 107 6.60 -7.13 8.54
C ARG A 107 7.60 -6.64 7.50
N HIS A 108 8.57 -7.49 7.13
CA HIS A 108 9.53 -7.13 6.09
C HIS A 108 8.86 -6.97 4.72
N ALA A 109 7.93 -7.85 4.36
CA ALA A 109 7.15 -7.70 3.15
C ALA A 109 6.32 -6.40 3.14
N CYS A 110 5.74 -5.99 4.28
CA CYS A 110 5.07 -4.69 4.39
C CYS A 110 6.03 -3.51 4.18
N MET A 111 7.27 -3.57 4.68
CA MET A 111 8.27 -2.54 4.41
C MET A 111 8.67 -2.51 2.94
N LEU A 112 8.83 -3.68 2.29
CA LEU A 112 9.12 -3.74 0.85
C LEU A 112 7.96 -3.23 0.01
N LEU A 113 6.70 -3.49 0.40
CA LEU A 113 5.53 -2.91 -0.25
C LEU A 113 5.49 -1.39 -0.11
N HIS A 114 5.79 -0.86 1.08
CA HIS A 114 5.93 0.58 1.29
C HIS A 114 7.01 1.17 0.38
N TRP A 115 8.20 0.57 0.38
CA TRP A 115 9.30 1.00 -0.49
C TRP A 115 8.88 1.02 -1.96
N LEU A 116 8.23 -0.05 -2.42
CA LEU A 116 7.76 -0.19 -3.79
C LEU A 116 6.83 0.96 -4.19
N VAL A 117 5.82 1.25 -3.38
CA VAL A 117 4.83 2.31 -3.67
C VAL A 117 5.43 3.71 -3.55
N LYS A 118 6.40 3.90 -2.65
CA LYS A 118 7.13 5.17 -2.48
C LYS A 118 8.06 5.46 -3.66
N GLU A 119 8.85 4.47 -4.08
CA GLU A 119 9.95 4.66 -5.03
C GLU A 119 9.52 4.43 -6.48
N HIS A 120 8.53 3.56 -6.73
CA HIS A 120 8.08 3.21 -8.05
C HIS A 120 6.72 3.84 -8.39
N ARG A 121 6.77 5.08 -8.86
CA ARG A 121 5.58 5.80 -9.37
C ARG A 121 4.86 5.08 -10.53
N CYS A 122 5.49 4.09 -11.16
CA CYS A 122 4.84 3.23 -12.16
C CYS A 122 3.81 2.26 -11.59
N VAL A 123 3.81 2.02 -10.27
CA VAL A 123 2.75 1.27 -9.62
C VAL A 123 1.51 2.17 -9.55
N LYS A 124 0.51 1.86 -10.37
CA LYS A 124 -0.73 2.65 -10.50
C LYS A 124 -1.90 2.04 -9.75
N VAL A 125 -1.82 0.75 -9.43
CA VAL A 125 -2.89 0.00 -8.75
C VAL A 125 -2.36 -0.59 -7.46
N LEU A 126 -3.14 -0.43 -6.39
CA LEU A 126 -2.93 -1.10 -5.12
C LEU A 126 -4.26 -1.71 -4.67
N GLU A 127 -4.32 -3.02 -4.71
CA GLU A 127 -5.43 -3.81 -4.20
C GLU A 127 -4.92 -4.70 -3.06
N LEU A 128 -5.52 -4.53 -1.88
CA LEU A 128 -5.17 -5.27 -0.66
C LEU A 128 -6.43 -5.80 0.04
N GLU A 129 -6.30 -6.96 0.68
CA GLU A 129 -7.39 -7.64 1.37
C GLU A 129 -6.95 -8.19 2.74
N GLY A 130 -7.81 -8.04 3.75
CA GLY A 130 -7.84 -8.86 4.97
C GLY A 130 -6.71 -8.73 6.01
N THR A 131 -5.44 -8.79 5.60
CA THR A 131 -4.34 -9.15 6.52
C THR A 131 -3.23 -8.11 6.63
N VAL A 132 -3.07 -7.25 5.62
CA VAL A 132 -1.90 -6.36 5.49
C VAL A 132 -1.98 -5.13 6.41
N ILE A 133 -3.14 -4.48 6.46
CA ILE A 133 -3.27 -3.13 7.02
C ILE A 133 -3.28 -3.08 8.55
N PRO A 134 -4.10 -3.87 9.29
CA PRO A 134 -4.30 -3.64 10.73
C PRO A 134 -3.00 -3.69 11.55
N ARG A 135 -2.10 -4.63 11.23
CA ARG A 135 -0.82 -4.83 11.96
C ARG A 135 0.28 -3.84 11.59
N SER A 136 0.10 -3.05 10.53
CA SER A 136 1.11 -2.16 9.99
C SER A 136 0.47 -0.90 9.40
N HIS A 137 -0.60 -0.42 10.03
CA HIS A 137 -1.41 0.66 9.47
C HIS A 137 -0.61 1.95 9.34
N HIS A 138 0.36 2.23 10.21
CA HIS A 138 1.28 3.36 10.04
C HIS A 138 2.09 3.27 8.74
N LEU A 139 2.67 2.12 8.43
CA LEU A 139 3.36 1.88 7.16
C LEU A 139 2.41 2.06 5.99
N PHE A 140 1.22 1.47 6.06
CA PHE A 140 0.25 1.56 4.96
C PHE A 140 -0.20 3.01 4.72
N CYS A 141 -0.62 3.72 5.76
CA CYS A 141 -1.03 5.12 5.66
C CYS A 141 0.10 6.01 5.16
N ASP A 142 1.33 5.77 5.60
CA ASP A 142 2.50 6.50 5.08
C ASP A 142 2.76 6.18 3.61
N ALA A 143 2.68 4.91 3.19
CA ALA A 143 2.84 4.49 1.81
C ALA A 143 1.85 5.19 0.86
N LEU A 144 0.58 5.35 1.30
CA LEU A 144 -0.41 6.12 0.55
C LEU A 144 0.01 7.60 0.43
N ARG A 145 0.41 8.24 1.54
CA ARG A 145 0.80 9.65 1.57
C ARG A 145 1.99 10.00 0.69
N VAL A 146 2.95 9.09 0.58
CA VAL A 146 4.13 9.29 -0.26
C VAL A 146 3.98 8.75 -1.68
N SER A 147 2.86 8.11 -1.99
CA SER A 147 2.62 7.61 -3.34
C SER A 147 2.33 8.76 -4.31
N SER A 148 3.19 8.92 -5.30
CA SER A 148 2.98 9.88 -6.41
C SER A 148 2.34 9.23 -7.65
N GLY A 149 2.30 7.89 -7.67
CA GLY A 149 1.94 7.10 -8.83
C GLY A 149 0.52 6.56 -8.82
N LEU A 150 -0.07 6.36 -7.64
CA LEU A 150 -1.31 5.61 -7.49
C LEU A 150 -2.48 6.28 -8.22
N ARG A 151 -3.28 5.47 -8.91
CA ARG A 151 -4.50 5.85 -9.64
C ARG A 151 -5.71 5.04 -9.19
N ARG A 152 -5.49 3.81 -8.74
CA ARG A 152 -6.56 2.92 -8.28
C ARG A 152 -6.20 2.33 -6.93
N LEU A 153 -7.09 2.50 -5.96
CA LEU A 153 -6.96 1.94 -4.62
C LEU A 153 -8.18 1.07 -4.32
N LYS A 154 -7.93 -0.15 -3.86
CA LYS A 154 -8.96 -1.12 -3.54
C LYS A 154 -8.66 -1.80 -2.22
N LEU A 155 -9.57 -1.61 -1.27
CA LEU A 155 -9.46 -2.13 0.09
C LEU A 155 -10.63 -3.06 0.36
N ARG A 156 -10.33 -4.30 0.75
CA ARG A 156 -11.35 -5.33 0.99
C ARG A 156 -11.19 -6.04 2.34
N ARG A 157 -12.33 -6.34 2.98
CA ARG A 157 -12.42 -7.23 4.16
C ARG A 157 -11.54 -6.80 5.34
N TYR A 158 -11.55 -5.51 5.70
CA TYR A 158 -10.81 -5.02 6.86
C TYR A 158 -11.73 -4.65 8.01
N TYR A 159 -11.31 -5.00 9.21
CA TYR A 159 -11.94 -4.56 10.45
C TYR A 159 -11.00 -3.59 11.14
N PHE A 160 -11.32 -2.29 11.10
CA PHE A 160 -10.50 -1.25 11.69
C PHE A 160 -11.11 -0.77 13.01
N GLU A 161 -10.23 -0.47 13.96
CA GLU A 161 -10.58 0.34 15.12
C GLU A 161 -10.79 1.80 14.69
N ASP A 162 -11.47 2.60 15.52
CA ASP A 162 -11.85 3.98 15.18
C ASP A 162 -10.66 4.86 14.80
N THR A 163 -9.56 4.77 15.55
CA THR A 163 -8.33 5.54 15.31
C THR A 163 -7.67 5.14 13.99
N VAL A 164 -7.67 3.84 13.68
CA VAL A 164 -7.12 3.28 12.43
C VAL A 164 -7.99 3.69 11.25
N SER A 165 -9.32 3.67 11.40
CA SER A 165 -10.28 4.09 10.38
C SER A 165 -10.02 5.54 9.95
N LYS A 166 -9.92 6.47 10.90
CA LYS A 166 -9.61 7.89 10.63
C LYS A 166 -8.26 8.06 9.96
N ALA A 167 -7.24 7.34 10.44
CA ALA A 167 -5.89 7.43 9.87
C ALA A 167 -5.84 6.97 8.41
N ILE A 168 -6.59 5.91 8.06
CA ILE A 168 -6.68 5.38 6.69
C ILE A 168 -7.45 6.34 5.80
N VAL A 169 -8.62 6.83 6.23
CA VAL A 169 -9.41 7.80 5.47
C VAL A 169 -8.61 9.07 5.19
N GLY A 170 -7.93 9.62 6.20
CA GLY A 170 -7.04 10.76 6.00
C GLY A 170 -5.85 10.47 5.08
N ALA A 171 -5.33 9.25 5.05
CA ALA A 171 -4.28 8.85 4.10
C ALA A 171 -4.83 8.72 2.67
N ILE A 172 -6.05 8.22 2.48
CA ILE A 172 -6.72 8.17 1.17
C ILE A 172 -6.88 9.59 0.62
N GLY A 173 -7.28 10.55 1.45
CA GLY A 173 -7.42 11.96 1.07
C GLY A 173 -6.14 12.62 0.53
N SER A 174 -4.96 12.06 0.81
CA SER A 174 -3.68 12.58 0.28
C SER A 174 -3.38 12.15 -1.16
N LEU A 175 -4.15 11.21 -1.72
CA LEU A 175 -3.94 10.66 -3.05
C LEU A 175 -4.53 11.59 -4.13
N ALA A 176 -3.85 12.71 -4.40
CA ALA A 176 -4.32 13.76 -5.30
C ALA A 176 -4.63 13.29 -6.75
N MET A 177 -4.03 12.18 -7.18
CA MET A 177 -4.20 11.60 -8.50
C MET A 177 -5.08 10.34 -8.52
N LEU A 178 -5.76 10.01 -7.42
CA LEU A 178 -6.61 8.84 -7.37
C LEU A 178 -7.82 9.01 -8.31
N GLU A 179 -8.03 8.04 -9.18
CA GLU A 179 -9.09 8.01 -10.18
C GLU A 179 -10.17 6.99 -9.81
N GLU A 180 -9.80 5.90 -9.13
CA GLU A 180 -10.73 4.86 -8.70
C GLU A 180 -10.49 4.48 -7.23
N LEU A 181 -11.56 4.47 -6.44
CA LEU A 181 -11.57 4.01 -5.05
C LEU A 181 -12.64 2.92 -4.87
N ASP A 182 -12.23 1.71 -4.48
CA ASP A 182 -13.12 0.61 -4.09
C ASP A 182 -12.91 0.27 -2.62
N ILE A 183 -13.94 0.51 -1.81
CA ILE A 183 -14.00 0.16 -0.39
C ILE A 183 -15.12 -0.86 -0.23
N SER A 184 -14.77 -2.11 0.10
CA SER A 184 -15.77 -3.16 0.28
C SER A 184 -15.52 -4.06 1.49
N LYS A 185 -16.58 -4.40 2.23
CA LYS A 185 -16.48 -5.21 3.45
C LYS A 185 -15.51 -4.60 4.48
N LEU A 186 -15.52 -3.28 4.61
CA LEU A 186 -14.76 -2.54 5.61
C LEU A 186 -15.64 -2.23 6.82
N ASN A 187 -15.10 -2.37 8.02
CA ASN A 187 -15.67 -1.76 9.22
C ASN A 187 -14.95 -0.42 9.46
N LEU A 188 -15.66 0.67 9.21
CA LEU A 188 -15.21 2.04 9.46
C LEU A 188 -16.04 2.64 10.60
N SER A 189 -15.41 3.45 11.43
CA SER A 189 -16.14 4.26 12.42
C SER A 189 -17.04 5.28 11.73
N MET A 190 -18.11 5.72 12.41
CA MET A 190 -19.07 6.68 11.85
C MET A 190 -18.38 7.98 11.42
N ASP A 191 -17.51 8.50 12.27
CA ASP A 191 -16.71 9.70 11.95
C ASP A 191 -15.85 9.49 10.70
N ALA A 192 -15.21 8.32 10.55
CA ALA A 192 -14.39 8.04 9.38
C ALA A 192 -15.22 7.93 8.09
N VAL A 193 -16.47 7.47 8.18
CA VAL A 193 -17.41 7.45 7.05
C VAL A 193 -17.81 8.87 6.65
N ILE A 194 -18.07 9.75 7.62
CA ILE A 194 -18.38 11.16 7.36
C ILE A 194 -17.17 11.88 6.76
N ASP A 195 -15.98 11.68 7.33
CA ASP A 195 -14.72 12.22 6.81
C ASP A 195 -14.46 11.73 5.38
N LEU A 196 -14.75 10.46 5.09
CA LEU A 196 -14.65 9.90 3.75
C LEU A 196 -15.59 10.62 2.78
N ALA A 197 -16.86 10.82 3.15
CA ALA A 197 -17.82 11.54 2.30
C ALA A 197 -17.33 12.95 1.95
N SER A 198 -16.85 13.68 2.95
CA SER A 198 -16.26 15.02 2.77
C SER A 198 -15.08 14.98 1.79
N LEU A 199 -14.12 14.07 2.03
CA LEU A 199 -12.95 13.92 1.16
C LEU A 199 -13.33 13.61 -0.29
N LEU A 200 -14.33 12.76 -0.52
CA LEU A 200 -14.77 12.38 -1.85
C LEU A 200 -15.22 13.58 -2.69
N THR A 201 -15.82 14.61 -2.07
CA THR A 201 -16.25 15.82 -2.77
C THR A 201 -15.07 16.71 -3.21
N ASP A 202 -13.96 16.67 -2.47
CA ASP A 202 -12.74 17.44 -2.77
C ASP A 202 -11.81 16.73 -3.77
N MET A 203 -11.99 15.43 -4.01
CA MET A 203 -11.12 14.61 -4.87
C MET A 203 -11.38 14.85 -6.37
N LYS A 204 -10.75 15.89 -6.92
CA LYS A 204 -10.90 16.32 -8.34
C LYS A 204 -10.57 15.26 -9.39
N SER A 205 -9.69 14.31 -9.07
CA SER A 205 -9.25 13.27 -10.01
C SER A 205 -10.15 12.04 -9.99
N LEU A 206 -11.02 11.89 -8.98
CA LEU A 206 -11.81 10.69 -8.77
C LEU A 206 -12.93 10.59 -9.80
N ARG A 207 -13.03 9.42 -10.44
CA ARG A 207 -14.00 9.13 -11.51
C ARG A 207 -14.90 7.95 -11.17
N SER A 208 -14.42 7.05 -10.32
CA SER A 208 -15.15 5.88 -9.89
C SER A 208 -15.01 5.69 -8.39
N PHE A 209 -16.14 5.52 -7.70
CA PHE A 209 -16.20 5.19 -6.30
C PHE A 209 -17.13 4.00 -6.10
N SER A 210 -16.64 2.98 -5.39
CA SER A 210 -17.39 1.79 -5.00
C SER A 210 -17.37 1.69 -3.48
N PHE A 211 -18.56 1.56 -2.89
CA PHE A 211 -18.76 1.43 -1.45
C PHE A 211 -19.80 0.33 -1.21
N CYS A 212 -19.32 -0.88 -0.91
CA CYS A 212 -20.17 -2.08 -0.90
C CYS A 212 -19.97 -2.92 0.36
N ASP A 213 -21.03 -3.61 0.79
CA ASP A 213 -21.01 -4.49 1.97
C ASP A 213 -20.47 -3.78 3.23
N ILE A 214 -20.84 -2.52 3.44
CA ILE A 214 -20.48 -1.74 4.62
C ILE A 214 -21.67 -1.69 5.57
N SER A 215 -21.43 -2.01 6.84
CA SER A 215 -22.46 -1.93 7.89
C SER A 215 -22.55 -0.49 8.41
N LEU A 216 -23.53 0.27 7.92
CA LEU A 216 -23.82 1.62 8.42
C LEU A 216 -25.12 1.62 9.24
N VAL A 217 -25.13 2.42 10.30
CA VAL A 217 -26.38 2.82 10.98
C VAL A 217 -27.11 3.82 10.08
N GLU A 218 -28.44 3.79 10.07
CA GLU A 218 -29.29 4.60 9.19
C GLU A 218 -28.92 6.10 9.18
N SER A 219 -28.70 6.69 10.36
CA SER A 219 -28.31 8.10 10.48
C SER A 219 -26.97 8.42 9.81
N THR A 220 -25.99 7.51 9.91
CA THR A 220 -24.68 7.67 9.25
C THR A 220 -24.81 7.53 7.74
N ALA A 221 -25.63 6.57 7.27
CA ALA A 221 -25.90 6.41 5.85
C ALA A 221 -26.56 7.67 5.26
N GLN A 222 -27.53 8.25 5.97
CA GLN A 222 -28.18 9.49 5.54
C GLN A 222 -27.16 10.64 5.39
N ILE A 223 -26.35 10.90 6.42
CA ILE A 223 -25.32 11.96 6.37
C ILE A 223 -24.32 11.71 5.23
N PHE A 224 -23.91 10.45 5.04
CA PHE A 224 -22.98 10.07 3.98
C PHE A 224 -23.53 10.41 2.59
N PHE A 225 -24.77 10.01 2.29
CA PHE A 225 -25.38 10.27 0.99
C PHE A 225 -25.74 11.76 0.80
N GLU A 226 -26.15 12.46 1.85
CA GLU A 226 -26.39 13.91 1.80
C GLU A 226 -25.10 14.69 1.52
N SER A 227 -23.95 14.23 2.03
CA SER A 227 -22.65 14.88 1.81
C SER A 227 -22.12 14.68 0.38
N LEU A 228 -22.65 13.73 -0.39
CA LEU A 228 -22.25 13.44 -1.77
C LEU A 228 -23.14 14.11 -2.84
N GLY A 229 -24.27 14.69 -2.44
CA GLY A 229 -25.25 15.36 -3.31
C GLY A 229 -25.14 16.88 -3.29
#